data_AF-A0A3B9J3C2-F1
#
_entry.id   AF-A0A3B9J3C2-F1
#
_cell.length_a   1.000
_cell.length_b   1.000
_cell.length_c   1.000
_cell.angle_alpha   90.00
_cell.angle_beta   90.00
_cell.angle_gamma   90.00
#
_symmetry.space_group_name_H-M   'P 1'
#
loop_
_entity.id
_entity.type
_entity.pdbx_description
1 polymer ?
#
loop_
_entity_poly.entity_id
_entity_poly.type
_entity_poly.pdbx_seq_one_letter_code
_entity_poly.pdbx_strand_id
1 'polypeptide(L)'
;LCLWIGGEQLPKFEDVPIPPTERSNFAEQRSRLAERKRRELSSLMGDAVGDLNVDSICDAELIDAIFFSVFPNWHPWGCLNPIQYRFRPNGDNPDECIFECMLFLPSPLSEERPPPAAVQWLAADDDWTLAPQLGMLAKVFNQDLYNLPQVQHGLKNLARNHVVFAQYQETKLRHFHLLLQRQLGIDYEEILRQ
;
A
#
# COMPACT_ATOMS: atom_id res chain seq x y z
N LEU A 1 10.38 2.66 -16.65
CA LEU A 1 9.80 1.63 -15.78
C LEU A 1 10.51 0.34 -16.06
N CYS A 2 10.89 -0.42 -15.03
CA CYS A 2 11.49 -1.75 -15.20
C CYS A 2 10.56 -2.62 -16.06
N LEU A 3 11.12 -3.24 -17.10
CA LEU A 3 10.47 -4.34 -17.80
C LEU A 3 10.06 -5.35 -16.74
N TRP A 4 8.80 -5.76 -16.75
CA TRP A 4 8.24 -6.63 -15.72
C TRP A 4 9.03 -7.94 -15.62
N ILE A 5 9.54 -8.23 -14.42
CA ILE A 5 10.37 -9.42 -14.11
C ILE A 5 9.54 -10.47 -13.33
N GLY A 6 8.20 -10.41 -13.39
CA GLY A 6 7.34 -10.78 -12.24
C GLY A 6 6.43 -12.00 -12.33
N GLY A 7 6.66 -12.98 -13.20
CA GLY A 7 5.98 -14.29 -13.08
C GLY A 7 4.70 -14.48 -13.90
N GLU A 8 3.56 -14.74 -13.28
CA GLU A 8 2.24 -14.86 -13.92
C GLU A 8 1.46 -13.54 -13.80
N GLN A 9 0.49 -13.27 -14.70
CA GLN A 9 -0.39 -12.10 -14.59
C GLN A 9 -1.85 -12.52 -14.66
N LEU A 10 -2.68 -11.79 -13.90
CA LEU A 10 -4.12 -11.95 -13.99
C LEU A 10 -4.62 -11.55 -15.39
N PRO A 11 -5.59 -12.28 -15.96
CA PRO A 11 -6.23 -11.91 -17.22
C PRO A 11 -6.70 -10.45 -17.20
N LYS A 12 -6.42 -9.70 -18.29
CA LYS A 12 -6.74 -8.27 -18.50
C LYS A 12 -5.81 -7.27 -17.78
N PHE A 13 -4.79 -7.74 -17.06
CA PHE A 13 -3.80 -6.87 -16.39
C PHE A 13 -2.39 -6.98 -17.01
N GLU A 14 -2.27 -7.65 -18.15
CA GLU A 14 -1.02 -7.86 -18.88
C GLU A 14 -0.47 -6.54 -19.42
N ASP A 15 -1.33 -5.81 -20.12
CA ASP A 15 -1.00 -4.58 -20.85
C ASP A 15 -1.65 -3.35 -20.21
N VAL A 16 -1.27 -3.06 -18.96
CA VAL A 16 -1.70 -1.84 -18.28
C VAL A 16 -1.03 -0.62 -18.94
N PRO A 17 -1.80 0.34 -19.49
CA PRO A 17 -1.22 1.55 -20.10
C PRO A 17 -0.38 2.33 -19.09
N ILE A 18 0.84 2.68 -19.47
CA ILE A 18 1.69 3.55 -18.67
C ILE A 18 1.10 4.97 -18.74
N PRO A 19 0.78 5.62 -17.61
CA PRO A 19 0.34 7.01 -17.63
C PRO A 19 1.38 7.89 -18.33
N PRO A 20 0.98 8.89 -19.11
CA PRO A 20 1.91 9.81 -19.74
C PRO A 20 2.85 10.41 -18.69
N THR A 21 4.16 10.38 -18.94
CA THR A 21 5.16 11.02 -18.07
C THR A 21 5.33 12.51 -18.36
N GLU A 22 4.61 13.02 -19.36
CA GLU A 22 4.68 14.41 -19.78
C GLU A 22 4.02 15.31 -18.73
N ARG A 23 4.76 16.33 -18.27
CA ARG A 23 4.26 17.30 -17.29
C ARG A 23 3.48 18.46 -17.92
N SER A 24 3.32 18.48 -19.24
CA SER A 24 2.46 19.46 -19.91
C SER A 24 1.00 19.20 -19.51
N ASN A 25 0.24 20.28 -19.30
CA ASN A 25 -1.17 20.21 -18.93
C ASN A 25 -1.47 19.36 -17.68
N PHE A 26 -0.52 19.26 -16.74
CA PHE A 26 -0.65 18.42 -15.54
C PHE A 26 -1.92 18.73 -14.72
N ALA A 27 -2.26 20.01 -14.56
CA ALA A 27 -3.47 20.43 -13.87
C ALA A 27 -4.74 19.89 -14.55
N GLU A 28 -4.81 20.01 -15.89
CA GLU A 28 -5.95 19.51 -16.67
C GLU A 28 -6.06 17.98 -16.63
N GLN A 29 -4.93 17.28 -16.73
CA GLN A 29 -4.90 15.81 -16.63
C GLN A 29 -5.40 15.34 -15.26
N ARG A 30 -4.98 16.00 -14.18
CA ARG A 30 -5.44 15.72 -12.82
C ARG A 30 -6.92 15.96 -12.66
N SER A 31 -7.43 17.11 -13.09
CA SER A 31 -8.86 17.41 -12.99
C SER A 31 -9.70 16.45 -13.83
N ARG A 32 -9.24 16.02 -15.01
CA ARG A 32 -9.90 14.95 -15.79
C ARG A 32 -9.95 13.61 -15.05
N LEU A 33 -8.85 13.22 -14.40
CA LEU A 33 -8.79 11.99 -13.62
C LEU A 33 -9.70 12.08 -12.38
N ALA A 34 -9.69 13.21 -11.69
CA ALA A 34 -10.53 13.46 -10.52
C ALA A 34 -12.01 13.42 -10.90
N GLU A 35 -12.39 14.06 -12.00
CA GLU A 35 -13.77 14.05 -12.51
C GLU A 35 -14.24 12.65 -12.89
N ARG A 36 -13.34 11.81 -13.44
CA ARG A 36 -13.65 10.39 -13.67
C ARG A 36 -13.91 9.65 -12.35
N LYS A 37 -13.02 9.83 -11.36
CA LYS A 37 -13.16 9.21 -10.04
C LYS A 37 -14.39 9.69 -9.28
N ARG A 38 -14.73 10.97 -9.42
CA ARG A 38 -15.94 11.59 -8.87
C ARG A 38 -17.19 10.94 -9.45
N ARG A 39 -17.26 10.77 -10.77
CA ARG A 39 -18.37 10.06 -11.43
C ARG A 39 -18.48 8.60 -11.02
N GLU A 40 -17.34 7.90 -10.89
CA GLU A 40 -17.32 6.52 -10.37
C GLU A 40 -17.88 6.45 -8.94
N LEU A 41 -17.45 7.36 -8.06
CA LEU A 41 -17.94 7.45 -6.68
C LEU A 41 -19.44 7.78 -6.64
N SER A 42 -19.89 8.76 -7.44
CA SER A 42 -21.31 9.09 -7.51
C SER A 42 -22.15 7.91 -7.98
N SER A 43 -21.68 7.18 -9.00
CA SER A 43 -22.37 5.98 -9.47
C SER A 43 -22.41 4.88 -8.42
N LEU A 44 -21.35 4.70 -7.62
CA LEU A 44 -21.29 3.71 -6.56
C LEU A 44 -22.26 4.05 -5.42
N MET A 45 -22.41 5.34 -5.13
CA MET A 45 -23.20 5.82 -4.00
C MET A 45 -24.71 5.91 -4.27
N GLY A 46 -25.12 5.97 -5.54
CA GLY A 46 -26.53 5.98 -5.92
C GLY A 46 -27.30 7.13 -5.27
N ASP A 47 -28.42 6.81 -4.61
CA ASP A 47 -29.29 7.82 -3.97
C ASP A 47 -28.59 8.56 -2.81
N ALA A 48 -27.52 7.99 -2.26
CA ALA A 48 -26.78 8.53 -1.12
C ALA A 48 -25.72 9.58 -1.50
N VAL A 49 -25.57 9.89 -2.79
CA VAL A 49 -24.64 10.93 -3.28
C VAL A 49 -24.93 12.30 -2.67
N GLY A 50 -26.20 12.61 -2.44
CA GLY A 50 -26.63 13.88 -1.85
C GLY A 50 -26.09 14.09 -0.43
N ASP A 51 -25.96 13.03 0.36
CA ASP A 51 -25.49 13.09 1.75
C ASP A 51 -23.96 13.27 1.83
N LEU A 52 -23.22 12.72 0.86
CA LEU A 52 -21.75 12.80 0.82
C LEU A 52 -21.22 14.12 0.25
N ASN A 53 -22.08 14.94 -0.37
CA ASN A 53 -21.72 16.14 -1.13
C ASN A 53 -20.46 15.89 -1.98
N VAL A 54 -20.56 14.89 -2.88
CA VAL A 54 -19.43 14.41 -3.67
C VAL A 54 -18.70 15.53 -4.38
N ASP A 55 -19.38 16.57 -4.86
CA ASP A 55 -18.78 17.71 -5.56
C ASP A 55 -17.85 18.58 -4.68
N SER A 56 -17.99 18.51 -3.36
CA SER A 56 -17.13 19.23 -2.41
C SER A 56 -15.78 18.56 -2.14
N ILE A 57 -15.64 17.28 -2.49
CA ILE A 57 -14.40 16.51 -2.26
C ILE A 57 -13.30 17.05 -3.17
N CYS A 58 -12.12 17.35 -2.64
CA CYS A 58 -11.06 17.92 -3.48
C CYS A 58 -10.41 16.88 -4.40
N ASP A 59 -9.86 17.33 -5.53
CA ASP A 59 -9.23 16.44 -6.52
C ASP A 59 -8.15 15.55 -5.90
N ALA A 60 -7.37 16.08 -4.96
CA ALA A 60 -6.30 15.35 -4.28
C ALA A 60 -6.82 14.12 -3.52
N GLU A 61 -7.95 14.25 -2.82
CA GLU A 61 -8.56 13.15 -2.06
C GLU A 61 -9.08 12.02 -2.97
N LEU A 62 -9.37 12.33 -4.24
CA LEU A 62 -9.87 11.38 -5.23
C LEU A 62 -8.76 10.65 -6.00
N ILE A 63 -7.60 11.30 -6.21
CA ILE A 63 -6.60 10.80 -7.17
C ILE A 63 -5.19 10.65 -6.60
N ASP A 64 -4.86 11.30 -5.49
CA ASP A 64 -3.50 11.23 -4.96
C ASP A 64 -3.26 9.97 -4.14
N ALA A 65 -2.09 9.38 -4.34
CA ALA A 65 -1.58 8.25 -3.57
C ALA A 65 -1.07 8.73 -2.21
N ILE A 66 -1.98 9.12 -1.32
CA ILE A 66 -1.63 9.54 0.04
C ILE A 66 -1.49 8.28 0.90
N PHE A 67 -0.28 8.03 1.39
CA PHE A 67 0.05 6.83 2.17
C PHE A 67 0.47 7.19 3.59
N PHE A 68 -0.27 6.67 4.57
CA PHE A 68 0.00 6.86 5.99
C PHE A 68 0.66 5.63 6.62
N SER A 69 1.41 5.85 7.70
CA SER A 69 1.94 4.80 8.55
C SER A 69 1.45 5.03 9.97
N VAL A 70 0.60 4.14 10.46
CA VAL A 70 0.10 4.11 11.83
C VAL A 70 0.93 3.08 12.58
N PHE A 71 1.80 3.57 13.46
CA PHE A 71 2.63 2.72 14.30
C PHE A 71 1.74 1.82 15.19
N PRO A 72 2.06 0.51 15.34
CA PRO A 72 3.31 -0.12 14.91
C PRO A 72 3.27 -0.74 13.51
N ASN A 73 2.12 -1.01 12.90
CA ASN A 73 2.12 -1.90 11.74
C ASN A 73 0.92 -1.80 10.80
N TRP A 74 0.15 -0.72 10.87
CA TRP A 74 -0.98 -0.49 9.98
C TRP A 74 -0.68 0.67 9.03
N HIS A 75 -0.92 0.46 7.74
CA HIS A 75 -0.59 1.42 6.70
C HIS A 75 -1.79 1.68 5.79
N PRO A 76 -2.72 2.55 6.23
CA PRO A 76 -3.86 2.95 5.43
C PRO A 76 -3.44 3.85 4.27
N TRP A 77 -3.99 3.59 3.09
CA TRP A 77 -4.07 4.61 2.06
C TRP A 77 -5.17 5.61 2.44
N GLY A 78 -4.87 6.88 2.22
CA GLY A 78 -5.70 7.98 2.67
C GLY A 78 -6.95 8.20 1.84
N CYS A 79 -7.84 9.02 2.40
CA CYS A 79 -8.98 9.60 1.71
C CYS A 79 -9.95 8.51 1.22
N LEU A 80 -10.15 8.40 -0.10
CA LEU A 80 -11.08 7.46 -0.72
C LEU A 80 -10.39 6.23 -1.32
N ASN A 81 -9.07 6.09 -1.12
CA ASN A 81 -8.37 4.91 -1.57
C ASN A 81 -8.65 3.72 -0.63
N PRO A 82 -9.18 2.59 -1.13
CA PRO A 82 -9.65 1.49 -0.27
C PRO A 82 -8.51 0.65 0.30
N ILE A 83 -7.27 0.85 -0.13
CA ILE A 83 -6.16 -0.04 0.19
C ILE A 83 -5.71 0.11 1.64
N GLN A 84 -5.61 -1.03 2.33
CA GLN A 84 -5.17 -1.12 3.71
C GLN A 84 -4.12 -2.22 3.83
N TYR A 85 -2.92 -1.89 4.31
CA TYR A 85 -1.87 -2.87 4.59
C TYR A 85 -1.67 -3.05 6.08
N ARG A 86 -1.44 -4.29 6.53
CA ARG A 86 -1.02 -4.57 7.90
C ARG A 86 0.07 -5.64 7.92
N PHE A 87 1.15 -5.39 8.66
CA PHE A 87 2.30 -6.31 8.75
C PHE A 87 2.44 -6.81 10.18
N ARG A 88 2.02 -8.05 10.46
CA ARG A 88 2.04 -8.60 11.82
C ARG A 88 3.26 -9.50 11.99
N PRO A 89 3.94 -9.50 13.16
CA PRO A 89 4.95 -10.51 13.45
C PRO A 89 4.37 -11.92 13.31
N ASN A 90 5.14 -12.85 12.75
CA ASN A 90 4.79 -14.27 12.78
C ASN A 90 5.39 -14.93 14.04
N GLY A 91 4.74 -14.72 15.18
CA GLY A 91 5.32 -15.07 16.48
C GLY A 91 6.62 -14.30 16.73
N ASP A 92 7.65 -15.01 17.19
CA ASP A 92 8.99 -14.45 17.45
C ASP A 92 9.96 -14.68 16.28
N ASN A 93 9.47 -15.08 15.11
CA ASN A 93 10.32 -15.29 13.93
C ASN A 93 10.67 -13.94 13.28
N PRO A 94 11.95 -13.48 13.31
CA PRO A 94 12.34 -12.20 12.72
C PRO A 94 12.42 -12.23 11.18
N ASP A 95 12.28 -13.41 10.56
CA ASP A 95 12.35 -13.60 9.11
C ASP A 95 10.99 -13.67 8.44
N GLU A 96 9.91 -13.64 9.22
CA GLU A 96 8.57 -13.81 8.71
C GLU A 96 7.59 -12.80 9.31
N CYS A 97 6.63 -12.40 8.48
CA CYS A 97 5.51 -11.60 8.91
C CYS A 97 4.24 -12.06 8.18
N ILE A 98 3.09 -11.79 8.78
CA ILE A 98 1.80 -11.90 8.11
C ILE A 98 1.54 -10.56 7.44
N PHE A 99 1.58 -10.54 6.11
CA PHE A 99 1.23 -9.38 5.30
C PHE A 99 -0.24 -9.46 4.88
N GLU A 100 -1.07 -8.60 5.44
CA GLU A 100 -2.49 -8.49 5.11
C GLU A 100 -2.71 -7.35 4.12
N CYS A 101 -3.31 -7.66 2.97
CA CYS A 101 -3.84 -6.69 2.03
C CYS A 101 -5.37 -6.72 2.08
N MET A 102 -5.98 -5.61 2.49
CA MET A 102 -7.43 -5.48 2.61
C MET A 102 -7.94 -4.33 1.73
N LEU A 103 -9.10 -4.51 1.10
CA LEU A 103 -9.77 -3.49 0.31
C LEU A 103 -11.05 -3.04 1.03
N PHE A 104 -11.03 -1.83 1.57
CA PHE A 104 -12.16 -1.21 2.27
C PHE A 104 -12.93 -0.34 1.27
N LEU A 105 -13.67 -1.01 0.38
CA LEU A 105 -14.49 -0.33 -0.60
C LEU A 105 -15.63 0.44 0.10
N PRO A 106 -16.04 1.60 -0.42
CA PRO A 106 -17.25 2.27 0.06
C PRO A 106 -18.42 1.30 -0.04
N SER A 107 -19.11 1.09 1.08
CA SER A 107 -20.39 0.38 1.08
C SER A 107 -21.45 1.33 0.55
N PRO A 108 -22.43 0.87 -0.25
CA PRO A 108 -23.66 1.63 -0.44
C PRO A 108 -24.20 2.02 0.94
N LEU A 109 -24.74 3.23 1.10
CA LEU A 109 -25.48 3.61 2.32
C LEU A 109 -26.86 2.92 2.37
N SER A 110 -26.96 1.70 1.84
CA SER A 110 -28.10 0.82 2.07
C SER A 110 -28.06 0.31 3.52
N GLU A 111 -29.23 0.04 4.08
CA GLU A 111 -29.37 -0.38 5.49
C GLU A 111 -28.59 -1.68 5.82
N GLU A 112 -28.28 -2.53 4.84
CA GLU A 112 -27.55 -3.79 5.05
C GLU A 112 -26.10 -3.72 4.57
N ARG A 113 -25.16 -3.45 5.49
CA ARG A 113 -23.72 -3.58 5.25
C ARG A 113 -23.37 -5.05 4.97
N PRO A 114 -22.61 -5.37 3.90
CA PRO A 114 -22.22 -6.76 3.63
C PRO A 114 -21.35 -7.33 4.76
N PRO A 115 -21.40 -8.66 4.99
CA PRO A 115 -20.49 -9.30 5.93
C PRO A 115 -19.03 -9.09 5.50
N PRO A 116 -18.07 -9.15 6.44
CA PRO A 116 -16.65 -9.08 6.10
C PRO A 116 -16.27 -10.15 5.06
N ALA A 117 -15.39 -9.77 4.12
CA ALA A 117 -14.86 -10.71 3.14
C ALA A 117 -14.11 -11.86 3.85
N ALA A 118 -14.21 -13.07 3.30
CA ALA A 118 -13.44 -14.20 3.79
C ALA A 118 -11.94 -13.96 3.59
N VAL A 119 -11.13 -14.40 4.56
CA VAL A 119 -9.67 -14.34 4.44
C VAL A 119 -9.22 -15.45 3.51
N GLN A 120 -8.53 -15.07 2.43
CA GLN A 120 -7.77 -15.98 1.60
C GLN A 120 -6.30 -15.94 2.05
N TRP A 121 -5.80 -17.07 2.52
CA TRP A 121 -4.40 -17.22 2.91
C TRP A 121 -3.57 -17.65 1.71
N LEU A 122 -2.41 -17.02 1.57
CA LEU A 122 -1.36 -17.41 0.63
C LEU A 122 -0.11 -17.78 1.45
N ALA A 123 0.61 -18.81 1.03
CA ALA A 123 1.94 -19.10 1.53
C ALA A 123 2.95 -18.03 1.08
N ALA A 124 4.14 -18.04 1.66
CA ALA A 124 5.17 -17.03 1.38
C ALA A 124 5.68 -17.07 -0.08
N ASP A 125 5.60 -18.24 -0.72
CA ASP A 125 6.03 -18.53 -2.08
C ASP A 125 4.87 -18.66 -3.08
N ASP A 126 3.63 -18.50 -2.63
CA ASP A 126 2.46 -18.48 -3.50
C ASP A 126 2.44 -17.22 -4.37
N ASP A 127 1.99 -17.38 -5.62
CA ASP A 127 1.80 -16.24 -6.53
C ASP A 127 0.55 -15.44 -6.15
N TRP A 128 0.65 -14.11 -6.11
CA TRP A 128 -0.48 -13.25 -5.74
C TRP A 128 -1.63 -13.26 -6.76
N THR A 129 -1.41 -13.79 -7.96
CA THR A 129 -2.47 -14.06 -8.93
C THR A 129 -3.49 -15.09 -8.42
N LEU A 130 -3.14 -15.92 -7.42
CA LEU A 130 -4.10 -16.80 -6.75
C LEU A 130 -5.18 -16.01 -5.98
N ALA A 131 -4.97 -14.72 -5.70
CA ALA A 131 -5.95 -13.80 -5.12
C ALA A 131 -6.48 -12.80 -6.17
N PRO A 132 -7.28 -13.24 -7.15
CA PRO A 132 -7.70 -12.43 -8.31
C PRO A 132 -8.48 -11.16 -7.94
N GLN A 133 -9.11 -11.14 -6.76
CA GLN A 133 -9.82 -9.98 -6.19
C GLN A 133 -8.93 -8.75 -6.01
N LEU A 134 -7.61 -8.91 -5.98
CA LEU A 134 -6.65 -7.81 -5.85
C LEU A 134 -6.36 -7.12 -7.19
N GLY A 135 -6.75 -7.71 -8.31
CA GLY A 135 -6.54 -7.17 -9.65
C GLY A 135 -5.08 -6.76 -9.88
N MET A 136 -4.87 -5.52 -10.32
CA MET A 136 -3.54 -4.99 -10.63
C MET A 136 -2.55 -4.99 -9.45
N LEU A 137 -3.04 -5.02 -8.19
CA LEU A 137 -2.16 -5.08 -7.03
C LEU A 137 -1.36 -6.40 -6.96
N ALA A 138 -1.92 -7.51 -7.46
CA ALA A 138 -1.20 -8.78 -7.50
C ALA A 138 0.14 -8.66 -8.24
N LYS A 139 0.16 -7.94 -9.36
CA LYS A 139 1.37 -7.66 -10.15
C LYS A 139 2.40 -6.83 -9.38
N VAL A 140 1.94 -5.90 -8.53
CA VAL A 140 2.83 -5.06 -7.70
C VAL A 140 3.40 -5.90 -6.55
N PHE A 141 2.56 -6.68 -5.87
CA PHE A 141 3.02 -7.53 -4.77
C PHE A 141 3.98 -8.63 -5.20
N ASN A 142 3.80 -9.22 -6.39
CA ASN A 142 4.80 -10.15 -6.93
C ASN A 142 6.18 -9.49 -7.11
N GLN A 143 6.23 -8.19 -7.48
CA GLN A 143 7.49 -7.45 -7.57
C GLN A 143 8.09 -7.18 -6.19
N ASP A 144 7.26 -6.75 -5.23
CA ASP A 144 7.71 -6.45 -3.88
C ASP A 144 8.20 -7.72 -3.16
N LEU A 145 7.47 -8.82 -3.23
CA LEU A 145 7.85 -10.10 -2.62
C LEU A 145 9.07 -10.75 -3.26
N TYR A 146 9.35 -10.48 -4.54
CA TYR A 146 10.62 -10.91 -5.12
C TYR A 146 11.81 -10.17 -4.47
N ASN A 147 11.64 -8.89 -4.14
CA ASN A 147 12.69 -8.04 -3.60
C ASN A 147 12.88 -8.18 -2.08
N LEU A 148 11.80 -8.31 -1.31
CA LEU A 148 11.84 -8.28 0.16
C LEU A 148 12.77 -9.34 0.79
N PRO A 149 12.76 -10.62 0.37
CA PRO A 149 13.70 -11.63 0.88
C PRO A 149 15.16 -11.27 0.57
N GLN A 150 15.42 -10.63 -0.57
CA GLN A 150 16.78 -10.19 -0.93
C GLN A 150 17.24 -9.05 -0.04
N VAL A 151 16.34 -8.12 0.31
CA VAL A 151 16.62 -7.07 1.31
C VAL A 151 16.94 -7.70 2.66
N GLN A 152 16.11 -8.63 3.16
CA GLN A 152 16.35 -9.31 4.44
C GLN A 152 17.69 -10.07 4.45
N HIS A 153 18.00 -10.79 3.36
CA HIS A 153 19.28 -11.49 3.21
C HIS A 153 20.45 -10.50 3.20
N GLY A 154 20.32 -9.38 2.49
CA GLY A 154 21.31 -8.31 2.46
C GLY A 154 21.55 -7.70 3.85
N LEU A 155 20.48 -7.39 4.59
CA LEU A 155 20.55 -6.81 5.93
C LEU A 155 21.33 -7.69 6.91
N LYS A 156 21.13 -9.01 6.86
CA LYS A 156 21.88 -9.98 7.68
C LYS A 156 23.36 -10.10 7.31
N ASN A 157 23.74 -9.73 6.10
CA ASN A 157 25.11 -9.82 5.58
C ASN A 157 25.80 -8.44 5.48
N LEU A 158 25.22 -7.39 6.07
CA LEU A 158 25.81 -6.04 6.06
C LEU A 158 27.11 -6.00 6.87
N ALA A 159 28.22 -5.72 6.19
CA ALA A 159 29.53 -5.58 6.84
C ALA A 159 29.57 -4.50 7.94
N ARG A 160 28.70 -3.48 7.87
CA ARG A 160 28.68 -2.36 8.81
C ARG A 160 27.79 -2.60 10.04
N ASN A 161 27.10 -3.73 10.16
CA ASN A 161 26.15 -4.04 11.26
C ASN A 161 25.03 -3.01 11.51
N HIS A 162 24.89 -1.98 10.66
CA HIS A 162 23.83 -0.98 10.73
C HIS A 162 23.44 -0.49 9.34
N VAL A 163 22.24 0.07 9.24
CA VAL A 163 21.68 0.65 8.01
C VAL A 163 21.83 2.17 8.06
N VAL A 164 22.19 2.78 6.92
CA VAL A 164 22.22 4.23 6.75
C VAL A 164 21.02 4.65 5.92
N PHE A 165 20.15 5.47 6.48
CA PHE A 165 18.99 6.01 5.77
C PHE A 165 19.32 7.31 5.02
N ALA A 166 18.72 7.48 3.86
CA ALA A 166 18.71 8.70 3.08
C ALA A 166 17.99 9.84 3.82
N GLN A 167 18.54 11.05 3.70
CA GLN A 167 18.04 12.21 4.42
C GLN A 167 16.62 12.62 4.02
N TYR A 168 16.30 12.58 2.72
CA TYR A 168 15.02 13.06 2.19
C TYR A 168 13.97 11.95 2.09
N GLN A 169 14.27 10.88 1.33
CA GLN A 169 13.28 9.88 0.94
C GLN A 169 12.92 8.85 2.04
N GLU A 170 13.74 8.72 3.09
CA GLU A 170 13.57 7.67 4.12
C GLU A 170 13.20 8.23 5.50
N THR A 171 12.62 9.44 5.53
CA THR A 171 12.19 10.08 6.79
C THR A 171 11.13 9.26 7.54
N LYS A 172 10.23 8.57 6.83
CA LYS A 172 9.21 7.70 7.46
C LYS A 172 9.83 6.51 8.19
N LEU A 173 10.86 5.87 7.61
CA LEU A 173 11.56 4.74 8.22
C LEU A 173 12.32 5.19 9.47
N ARG A 174 13.03 6.33 9.40
CA ARG A 174 13.69 6.92 10.58
C ARG A 174 12.69 7.23 11.70
N HIS A 175 11.55 7.82 11.38
CA HIS A 175 10.50 8.10 12.37
C HIS A 175 9.93 6.82 12.99
N PHE A 176 9.73 5.77 12.19
CA PHE A 176 9.34 4.45 12.69
C PHE A 176 10.34 3.90 13.71
N HIS A 177 11.64 3.91 13.38
CA HIS A 177 12.68 3.42 14.29
C HIS A 177 12.83 4.29 15.56
N LEU A 178 12.54 5.59 15.50
CA LEU A 178 12.47 6.45 16.68
C LEU A 178 11.33 6.03 17.62
N LEU A 179 10.14 5.78 17.07
CA LEU A 179 8.99 5.29 17.84
C LEU A 179 9.25 3.89 18.41
N LEU A 180 9.89 3.02 17.63
CA LEU A 180 10.24 1.67 18.06
C LEU A 180 11.22 1.67 19.23
N GLN A 181 12.31 2.47 19.16
CA GLN A 181 13.25 2.65 20.27
C GLN A 181 12.54 3.12 21.54
N ARG A 182 11.68 4.14 21.41
CA ARG A 182 10.90 4.67 22.53
C ARG A 182 9.97 3.61 23.13
N GLN A 183 9.30 2.82 22.30
CA GLN A 183 8.36 1.80 22.74
C GLN A 183 9.06 0.63 23.44
N LEU A 184 10.26 0.26 22.99
CA LEU A 184 11.06 -0.81 23.56
C LEU A 184 11.94 -0.34 24.73
N GLY A 185 12.10 0.97 24.92
CA GLY A 185 12.98 1.52 25.96
C GLY A 185 14.46 1.25 25.68
N ILE A 186 14.87 1.23 24.41
CA ILE A 186 16.24 0.95 23.97
C ILE A 186 16.84 2.15 23.23
N ASP A 187 18.16 2.26 23.25
CA ASP A 187 18.94 3.22 22.46
C ASP A 187 19.84 2.47 21.49
N TYR A 188 19.64 2.69 20.18
CA TYR A 188 20.46 2.06 19.16
C TYR A 188 21.93 2.48 19.23
N GLU A 189 22.23 3.70 19.67
CA GLU A 189 23.62 4.15 19.82
C GLU A 189 24.33 3.40 20.96
N GLU A 190 23.61 3.02 22.01
CA GLU A 190 24.16 2.17 23.07
C GLU A 190 24.37 0.73 22.58
N ILE A 191 23.44 0.19 21.79
CA ILE A 191 23.55 -1.16 21.20
C ILE A 191 24.74 -1.22 20.23
N LEU A 192 24.95 -0.20 19.39
CA LEU A 192 26.03 -0.18 18.40
C LEU A 192 27.43 0.01 19.01
N ARG A 193 27.55 0.40 20.27
CA ARG A 193 28.83 0.53 20.98
C ARG A 193 29.31 -0.76 21.63
N GLN A 194 28.45 -1.78 21.73
CA GLN A 194 28.77 -3.10 22.30
C GLN A 194 29.36 -4.02 21.24
#